data_AF-A0A9X2VT39-F1
#
_entry.id   AF-A0A9X2VT39-F1
#
_cell.length_a   1.000
_cell.length_b   1.000
_cell.length_c   1.000
_cell.angle_alpha   90.00
_cell.angle_beta   90.00
_cell.angle_gamma   90.00
#
_symmetry.space_group_name_H-M   'P 1'
#
loop_
_entity.id
_entity.type
_entity.pdbx_description
1 polymer ?
#
loop_
_entity_poly.entity_id
_entity_poly.type
_entity_poly.pdbx_seq_one_letter_code
_entity_poly.pdbx_strand_id
1 'polypeptide(L)'
;MSDTPFRDTARRLSERMDYISMSVHSDRARSHGWWRNVVEFGPWNGPGETRVGPPTPEAIQGIAKLFGTTTERVSAMVAQDWYQVGQTSGHSSRVARLAHGIDQLNEDDTDLVEQLINRLATIK
;
A
#
# COMPACT_ATOMS: atom_id res chain seq x y z
N MET A 1 13.70 -1.78 -0.43
CA MET A 1 12.74 -1.63 0.69
C MET A 1 11.36 -1.93 0.13
N SER A 2 10.43 -2.49 0.90
CA SER A 2 9.08 -2.77 0.39
C SER A 2 8.31 -1.49 0.08
N ASP A 3 7.47 -1.54 -0.94
CA ASP A 3 6.53 -0.46 -1.29
C ASP A 3 5.32 -0.41 -0.36
N THR A 4 5.13 -1.42 0.49
CA THR A 4 4.04 -1.54 1.47
C THR A 4 4.55 -1.90 2.87
N PRO A 5 5.41 -1.07 3.49
CA PRO A 5 6.03 -1.37 4.78
C PRO A 5 5.05 -1.56 5.94
N PHE A 6 3.88 -0.90 5.93
CA PHE A 6 2.87 -1.12 6.98
C PHE A 6 2.31 -2.53 6.88
N ARG A 7 1.79 -2.90 5.69
CA ARG A 7 1.23 -4.22 5.43
C ARG A 7 2.23 -5.32 5.71
N ASP A 8 3.48 -5.15 5.29
CA ASP A 8 4.52 -6.16 5.50
C ASP A 8 4.85 -6.38 6.97
N THR A 9 4.80 -5.31 7.77
CA THR A 9 4.97 -5.42 9.22
C THR A 9 3.79 -6.15 9.84
N ALA A 10 2.55 -5.82 9.45
CA ALA A 10 1.35 -6.52 9.90
C ALA A 10 1.35 -8.01 9.50
N ARG A 11 1.78 -8.33 8.27
CA ARG A 11 1.86 -9.69 7.75
C ARG A 11 2.85 -10.55 8.54
N ARG A 12 4.05 -10.04 8.81
CA ARG A 12 5.05 -10.74 9.65
C ARG A 12 4.56 -10.99 11.08
N LEU A 13 3.70 -10.12 11.62
CA LEU A 13 3.06 -10.35 12.90
C LEU A 13 2.00 -11.46 12.80
N SER A 14 1.21 -11.48 11.74
CA SER A 14 0.17 -12.51 11.53
C SER A 14 0.72 -13.93 11.41
N GLU A 15 2.00 -14.09 11.03
CA GLU A 15 2.70 -15.38 11.04
C GLU A 15 2.93 -15.94 12.46
N ARG A 16 2.81 -15.10 13.50
CA ARG A 16 3.18 -15.41 14.89
C ARG A 16 2.05 -15.19 15.89
N MET A 17 1.01 -14.44 15.51
CA MET A 17 -0.16 -14.19 16.36
C MET A 17 -1.42 -14.03 15.50
N ASP A 18 -2.57 -14.41 16.03
CA ASP A 18 -3.84 -14.24 15.34
C ASP A 18 -4.32 -12.78 15.30
N TYR A 19 -5.29 -12.46 14.44
CA TYR A 19 -5.80 -11.10 14.27
C TYR A 19 -6.52 -10.54 15.50
N ILE A 20 -7.03 -11.41 16.38
CA ILE A 20 -7.63 -11.00 17.65
C ILE A 20 -6.53 -10.50 18.59
N SER A 21 -5.43 -11.23 18.67
CA SER A 21 -4.24 -10.88 19.44
C SER A 21 -3.62 -9.59 18.91
N MET A 22 -3.54 -9.38 17.60
CA MET A 22 -3.09 -8.11 17.02
C MET A 22 -3.99 -6.93 17.46
N SER A 23 -5.31 -7.12 17.45
CA SER A 23 -6.25 -6.11 17.97
C SER A 23 -6.00 -5.82 19.46
N VAL A 24 -5.86 -6.85 20.29
CA VAL A 24 -5.62 -6.68 21.73
C VAL A 24 -4.28 -6.00 22.02
N HIS A 25 -3.20 -6.43 21.37
CA HIS A 25 -1.85 -5.89 21.60
C HIS A 25 -1.66 -4.48 21.02
N SER A 26 -2.54 -4.06 20.09
CA SER A 26 -2.64 -2.67 19.64
C SER A 26 -3.60 -1.82 20.47
N ASP A 27 -3.96 -2.25 21.69
CA ASP A 27 -4.93 -1.58 22.56
C ASP A 27 -6.29 -1.34 21.87
N ARG A 28 -6.68 -2.27 20.99
CA ARG A 28 -7.88 -2.21 20.17
C ARG A 28 -7.96 -0.99 19.25
N ALA A 29 -6.80 -0.43 18.86
CA ALA A 29 -6.69 0.68 17.90
C ALA A 29 -7.43 0.38 16.58
N ARG A 30 -7.44 -0.88 16.14
CA ARG A 30 -8.20 -1.38 14.99
C ARG A 30 -8.78 -2.76 15.28
N SER A 31 -9.90 -3.09 14.61
CA SER A 31 -10.57 -4.39 14.77
C SER A 31 -9.76 -5.52 14.14
N HIS A 32 -10.01 -6.75 14.59
CA HIS A 32 -9.39 -7.95 14.01
C HIS A 32 -9.75 -8.11 12.52
N GLY A 33 -10.96 -7.71 12.10
CA GLY A 33 -11.37 -7.70 10.69
C GLY A 33 -10.57 -6.69 9.86
N TRP A 34 -10.28 -5.51 10.42
CA TRP A 34 -9.41 -4.53 9.77
C TRP A 34 -8.00 -5.09 9.57
N TRP A 35 -7.42 -5.71 10.61
CA TRP A 35 -6.10 -6.36 10.52
C TRP A 35 -6.05 -7.45 9.46
N ARG A 36 -7.06 -8.34 9.45
CA ARG A 36 -7.20 -9.38 8.43
C ARG A 36 -7.19 -8.79 7.03
N ASN A 37 -8.02 -7.77 6.78
CA ASN A 37 -8.12 -7.16 5.46
C ASN A 37 -6.82 -6.47 5.01
N VAL A 38 -6.14 -5.77 5.92
CA VAL A 38 -4.82 -5.20 5.64
C VAL A 38 -3.81 -6.28 5.26
N VAL A 39 -3.76 -7.39 6.00
CA VAL A 39 -2.80 -8.46 5.75
C VAL A 39 -3.11 -9.17 4.42
N GLU A 40 -4.34 -9.63 4.25
CA GLU A 40 -4.77 -10.46 3.12
C GLU A 40 -4.81 -9.66 1.81
N PHE A 41 -5.31 -8.42 1.84
CA PHE A 41 -5.57 -7.66 0.62
C PHE A 41 -4.82 -6.32 0.55
N GLY A 42 -4.39 -5.77 1.68
CA GLY A 42 -3.77 -4.45 1.72
C GLY A 42 -4.80 -3.32 1.73
N PRO A 43 -4.35 -2.07 1.60
CA PRO A 43 -5.22 -0.89 1.75
C PRO A 43 -6.27 -0.76 0.64
N TRP A 44 -5.90 -1.11 -0.59
CA TRP A 44 -6.70 -0.80 -1.79
C TRP A 44 -7.20 -2.01 -2.56
N ASN A 45 -6.56 -3.17 -2.39
CA ASN A 45 -6.97 -4.39 -3.08
C ASN A 45 -7.93 -5.17 -2.17
N GLY A 46 -8.85 -5.92 -2.76
CA GLY A 46 -9.87 -6.70 -2.05
C GLY A 46 -11.26 -6.60 -2.70
N PRO A 47 -12.08 -7.67 -2.65
CA PRO A 47 -13.43 -7.65 -3.19
C PRO A 47 -14.39 -6.83 -2.31
N GLY A 48 -15.23 -5.99 -2.93
CA GLY A 48 -16.33 -5.29 -2.26
C GLY A 48 -15.90 -4.44 -1.04
N GLU A 49 -16.47 -4.77 0.12
CA GLU A 49 -16.30 -4.04 1.40
C GLU A 49 -14.97 -4.33 2.13
N THR A 50 -14.06 -5.12 1.53
CA THR A 50 -12.79 -5.49 2.17
C THR A 50 -11.72 -4.38 2.12
N ARG A 51 -11.96 -3.30 1.37
CA ARG A 51 -11.09 -2.11 1.36
C ARG A 51 -11.08 -1.46 2.72
N VAL A 52 -9.87 -1.15 3.20
CA VAL A 52 -9.67 -0.58 4.54
C VAL A 52 -9.05 0.80 4.43
N GLY A 53 -9.74 1.78 5.04
CA GLY A 53 -9.20 3.12 5.20
C GLY A 53 -7.97 3.12 6.14
N PRO A 54 -7.13 4.18 6.06
CA PRO A 54 -5.95 4.31 6.90
C PRO A 54 -6.34 4.34 8.38
N PRO A 55 -5.44 3.95 9.31
CA PRO A 55 -5.66 4.16 10.73
C PRO A 55 -5.90 5.65 11.05
N THR A 56 -6.77 5.94 12.01
CA THR A 56 -6.95 7.33 12.49
C THR A 56 -5.72 7.76 13.29
N PRO A 57 -5.46 9.07 13.46
CA PRO A 57 -4.32 9.54 14.23
C PRO A 57 -4.23 8.94 15.65
N GLU A 58 -5.38 8.76 16.31
CA GLU A 58 -5.46 8.20 17.66
C GLU A 58 -5.10 6.71 17.69
N ALA A 59 -5.35 5.99 16.59
CA ALA A 59 -5.02 4.57 16.45
C ALA A 59 -3.51 4.33 16.29
N ILE A 60 -2.74 5.34 15.88
CA ILE A 60 -1.30 5.20 15.58
C ILE A 60 -0.52 4.79 16.82
N GLN A 61 -0.86 5.31 18.01
CA GLN A 61 -0.16 4.98 19.25
C GLN A 61 -0.26 3.49 19.59
N GLY A 62 -1.46 2.90 19.51
CA GLY A 62 -1.66 1.48 19.74
C GLY A 62 -0.96 0.62 18.69
N ILE A 63 -0.96 1.04 17.43
CA ILE A 63 -0.26 0.33 16.35
C ILE A 63 1.26 0.37 16.56
N ALA A 64 1.82 1.51 16.99
CA ALA A 64 3.24 1.66 17.28
C ALA A 64 3.71 0.71 18.40
N LYS A 65 2.89 0.56 19.45
CA LYS A 65 3.08 -0.44 20.51
C LYS A 65 3.11 -1.86 19.95
N LEU A 66 2.12 -2.25 19.15
CA LEU A 66 2.07 -3.56 18.50
C LEU A 66 3.28 -3.82 17.61
N PHE A 67 3.70 -2.82 16.83
CA PHE A 67 4.82 -2.94 15.88
C PHE A 67 6.19 -2.85 16.56
N GLY A 68 6.25 -2.49 17.85
CA GLY A 68 7.50 -2.28 18.57
C GLY A 68 8.33 -1.13 17.98
N THR A 69 7.67 -0.06 17.54
CA THR A 69 8.31 1.09 16.89
C THR A 69 7.68 2.42 17.33
N THR A 70 8.09 3.55 16.74
CA THR A 70 7.57 4.88 17.11
C THR A 70 6.33 5.27 16.29
N THR A 71 5.56 6.22 16.83
CA THR A 71 4.39 6.81 16.16
C THR A 71 4.75 7.48 14.83
N GLU A 72 5.91 8.12 14.75
CA GLU A 72 6.41 8.77 13.53
C GLU A 72 6.72 7.72 12.46
N ARG A 73 7.32 6.59 12.86
CA ARG A 73 7.63 5.50 11.94
C ARG A 73 6.36 4.86 11.39
N VAL A 74 5.37 4.59 12.25
CA VAL A 74 4.07 4.08 11.80
C VAL A 74 3.37 5.10 10.88
N SER A 75 3.40 6.38 11.21
CA SER A 75 2.81 7.44 10.37
C SER A 75 3.45 7.47 8.97
N ALA A 76 4.78 7.34 8.89
CA ALA A 76 5.49 7.26 7.62
C ALA A 76 5.11 5.99 6.83
N MET A 77 4.97 4.84 7.51
CA MET A 77 4.50 3.61 6.86
C MET A 77 3.07 3.76 6.32
N VAL A 78 2.17 4.38 7.08
CA VAL A 78 0.80 4.67 6.62
C VAL A 78 0.80 5.60 5.42
N ALA A 79 1.62 6.67 5.47
CA ALA A 79 1.81 7.59 4.36
C ALA A 79 2.26 6.87 3.07
N GLN A 80 3.17 5.90 3.20
CA GLN A 80 3.65 5.11 2.08
C GLN A 80 2.60 4.12 1.56
N ASP A 81 1.99 3.31 2.42
CA ASP A 81 1.04 2.26 2.01
C ASP A 81 -0.29 2.83 1.48
N TRP A 82 -0.86 3.83 2.16
CA TRP A 82 -2.17 4.38 1.80
C TRP A 82 -2.07 5.51 0.78
N TYR A 83 -1.05 6.35 0.87
CA TYR A 83 -0.95 7.58 0.08
C TYR A 83 0.21 7.59 -0.91
N GLN A 84 1.01 6.51 -0.97
CA GLN A 84 2.15 6.37 -1.88
C GLN A 84 3.21 7.48 -1.69
N VAL A 85 3.23 8.10 -0.51
CA VAL A 85 4.21 9.15 -0.18
C VAL A 85 5.59 8.52 0.00
N GLY A 86 6.59 9.08 -0.68
CA GLY A 86 7.96 8.57 -0.63
C GLY A 86 8.26 7.41 -1.58
N GLN A 87 7.32 7.01 -2.44
CA GLN A 87 7.67 6.21 -3.62
C GLN A 87 8.42 7.11 -4.60
N THR A 88 9.73 6.85 -4.77
CA THR A 88 10.65 7.66 -5.58
C THR A 88 10.39 7.60 -7.08
N SER A 89 9.32 6.95 -7.54
CA SER A 89 8.87 7.00 -8.93
C SER A 89 7.68 7.96 -9.01
N GLY A 90 7.93 9.21 -9.43
CA GLY A 90 6.94 10.27 -9.64
C GLY A 90 5.95 9.99 -10.78
N HIS A 91 5.47 8.76 -10.87
CA HIS A 91 4.59 8.27 -11.89
C HIS A 91 3.15 8.23 -11.36
N SER A 92 2.21 8.72 -12.17
CA SER A 92 0.79 8.61 -11.83
C SER A 92 0.35 7.15 -11.75
N SER A 93 -0.76 6.88 -11.05
CA SER A 93 -1.36 5.54 -10.97
C SER A 93 -1.66 4.91 -12.35
N ARG A 94 -1.91 5.74 -13.37
CA ARG A 94 -2.04 5.29 -14.76
C ARG A 94 -0.75 4.74 -15.33
N VAL A 95 0.38 5.38 -15.03
CA VAL A 95 1.72 4.93 -15.47
C VAL A 95 2.11 3.66 -14.72
N ALA A 96 1.87 3.58 -13.40
CA ALA A 96 2.14 2.39 -12.61
C ALA A 96 1.39 1.14 -13.12
N ARG A 97 0.14 1.31 -13.56
CA ARG A 97 -0.67 0.22 -14.15
C ARG A 97 -0.13 -0.27 -15.50
N LEU A 98 0.49 0.62 -16.28
CA LEU A 98 0.99 0.30 -17.61
C LEU A 98 2.44 -0.18 -17.60
N ALA A 99 3.21 0.14 -16.56
CA ALA A 99 4.63 -0.18 -16.43
C ALA A 99 4.94 -1.66 -16.75
N HIS A 100 4.22 -2.60 -16.12
CA HIS A 100 4.45 -4.03 -16.35
C HIS A 100 4.23 -4.47 -17.81
N GLY A 101 3.28 -3.85 -18.51
CA GLY A 101 3.02 -4.17 -19.91
C GLY A 101 4.07 -3.54 -20.84
N ILE A 102 4.51 -2.32 -20.52
CA ILE A 102 5.56 -1.61 -21.26
C ILE A 102 6.91 -2.34 -21.12
N ASP A 103 7.25 -2.82 -19.93
CA ASP A 103 8.51 -3.54 -19.66
C ASP A 103 8.64 -4.89 -20.43
N GLN A 104 7.55 -5.39 -20.99
CA GLN A 104 7.52 -6.64 -21.78
C GLN A 104 7.58 -6.42 -23.29
N LEU A 105 7.48 -5.17 -23.75
CA LEU A 105 7.54 -4.85 -25.17
C LEU A 105 8.97 -5.01 -25.69
N ASN A 106 9.08 -5.39 -26.95
CA ASN A 106 10.34 -5.26 -27.67
C ASN A 106 10.54 -3.77 -28.09
N GLU A 107 11.70 -3.45 -28.68
CA GLU A 107 12.02 -2.09 -29.10
C GLU A 107 11.01 -1.55 -30.14
N ASP A 108 10.65 -2.35 -31.15
CA ASP A 108 9.71 -1.93 -32.22
C ASP A 108 8.32 -1.57 -31.65
N ASP A 109 7.81 -2.37 -30.72
CA ASP A 109 6.52 -2.12 -30.06
C ASP A 109 6.59 -0.94 -29.07
N THR A 110 7.74 -0.74 -28.43
CA THR A 110 7.98 0.41 -27.55
C THR A 110 7.94 1.71 -28.33
N ASP A 111 8.62 1.76 -29.49
CA ASP A 111 8.63 2.91 -30.38
C ASP A 111 7.22 3.26 -30.88
N LEU A 112 6.42 2.23 -31.20
CA LEU A 112 5.03 2.43 -31.60
C LEU A 112 4.19 3.05 -30.48
N VAL A 113 4.33 2.55 -29.25
CA VAL A 113 3.61 3.09 -28.08
C VAL A 113 4.02 4.54 -27.80
N GLU A 114 5.31 4.87 -27.90
CA GLU A 114 5.80 6.24 -27.74
C GLU A 114 5.19 7.19 -28.79
N GLN A 115 5.16 6.79 -30.06
CA GLN A 115 4.55 7.57 -31.14
C GLN A 115 3.06 7.83 -30.88
N LEU A 116 2.33 6.81 -30.41
CA LEU A 116 0.90 6.94 -30.08
C LEU A 116 0.67 7.90 -28.91
N ILE A 117 1.48 7.80 -27.84
CA ILE A 117 1.40 8.70 -26.69
C ILE A 117 1.64 10.14 -27.13
N ASN A 118 2.71 10.38 -27.90
CA ASN A 118 3.06 11.71 -28.39
C ASN A 118 1.96 12.30 -29.29
N ARG A 119 1.41 11.49 -30.20
CA ARG A 119 0.29 11.90 -31.06
C ARG A 119 -0.94 12.29 -30.24
N LEU A 120 -1.33 11.48 -29.27
CA LEU A 120 -2.56 11.70 -28.49
C LEU A 120 -2.41 12.84 -27.48
N ALA A 121 -1.22 13.04 -26.91
CA ALA A 121 -0.94 14.12 -25.96
C ALA A 121 -0.96 15.52 -26.59
N THR A 122 -0.72 15.60 -27.91
CA THR A 122 -0.68 16.87 -28.65
C THR A 122 -2.08 17.35 -29.09
N ILE A 123 -3.09 16.49 -29.01
CA ILE A 123 -4.49 16.87 -29.25
C ILE A 123 -5.01 17.57 -27.98
N LYS A 124 -4.80 18.88 -27.91
CA LYS A 124 -5.42 19.80 -26.94
C LYS A 124 -6.51 20.62 -27.61
#